data_AF-A0A0J9T827-F1
#
_entry.id   AF-A0A0J9T827-F1
#
_cell.length_a   1.000
_cell.length_b   1.000
_cell.length_c   1.000
_cell.angle_alpha   90.00
_cell.angle_beta   90.00
_cell.angle_gamma   90.00
#
_symmetry.space_group_name_H-M   'P 1'
#
loop_
_entity.id
_entity.type
_entity.pdbx_description
1 polymer ?
#
loop_
_entity_poly.entity_id
_entity_poly.type
_entity_poly.pdbx_seq_one_letter_code
_entity_poly.pdbx_strand_id
1 'polypeptide(L)'
;MLHLIWFSSHNKYDECKITELKSLLHIFGYEDEGEALLNDRDKHKGEVFVKVNLPEDIDWKSVISRSVLIKGIIQVWSEGTTYDEVLNDLLKKEHLFSSNLEDKKWRFHFNSFGKMVSQNDKVKKMEHFKIILDKYPKVDLSSPEVELSLLEEYDQGNLGILKKIFFGKSMALRKNNKTLVYRRNDEGHMINDVRTKKTQLAWWIHYSLNKRPVLGPTTTDNELAFLMCNIAKVKAGHIVLDPFVGSGGLLITSSIFNAICVGNDIDIRLLKGYKIAYLNPHMQHKSRNKNIFENFLHYDLSLPEILVSDNSKPVWNAFHKPWVDAIVTDPPYGNRATVRICLRNTRTGAPAEGDNSDGEDGGDSGESADNRDRCDVGDKSGPGSPPQCNIVDRKRAHCLDAAEV
;
A
#
# COMPACT_ATOMS: atom_id res chain seq x y z
N MET A 1 1.48 -28.11 10.50
CA MET A 1 0.38 -28.41 9.56
C MET A 1 0.61 -27.71 8.23
N LEU A 2 0.20 -28.34 7.13
CA LEU A 2 0.35 -27.77 5.79
C LEU A 2 -0.71 -26.72 5.50
N HIS A 3 -0.26 -25.47 5.33
CA HIS A 3 -1.09 -24.34 4.94
C HIS A 3 -0.72 -23.87 3.53
N LEU A 4 -1.73 -23.49 2.76
CA LEU A 4 -1.59 -22.78 1.49
C LEU A 4 -1.85 -21.29 1.74
N ILE A 5 -0.80 -20.49 1.55
CA ILE A 5 -0.89 -19.04 1.56
C ILE A 5 -1.31 -18.59 0.17
N TRP A 6 -2.50 -18.02 0.07
CA TRP A 6 -3.02 -17.44 -1.15
C TRP A 6 -2.72 -15.95 -1.19
N PHE A 7 -1.75 -15.54 -1.99
CA PHE A 7 -1.35 -14.15 -2.21
C PHE A 7 -2.18 -13.46 -3.30
N SER A 8 -2.15 -12.14 -3.31
CA SER A 8 -2.61 -11.34 -4.44
C SER A 8 -1.55 -11.35 -5.53
N SER A 9 -1.95 -11.54 -6.79
CA SER A 9 -1.09 -11.29 -7.94
C SER A 9 -0.85 -9.79 -8.06
N HIS A 10 0.21 -9.29 -7.42
CA HIS A 10 0.50 -7.86 -7.33
C HIS A 10 1.77 -7.50 -8.12
N ASN A 11 1.62 -6.77 -9.23
CA ASN A 11 2.73 -6.53 -10.16
C ASN A 11 3.87 -5.68 -9.59
N LYS A 12 3.63 -4.89 -8.54
CA LYS A 12 4.66 -3.98 -7.97
C LYS A 12 5.35 -4.49 -6.70
N TYR A 13 4.69 -5.35 -5.94
CA TYR A 13 5.10 -5.68 -4.55
C TYR A 13 5.18 -7.19 -4.31
N ASP A 14 5.24 -7.98 -5.38
CA ASP A 14 5.32 -9.44 -5.30
C ASP A 14 6.54 -9.90 -4.47
N GLU A 15 7.68 -9.23 -4.62
CA GLU A 15 8.90 -9.49 -3.85
C GLU A 15 8.75 -9.27 -2.34
N CYS A 16 7.77 -8.46 -1.92
CA CYS A 16 7.51 -8.16 -0.53
C CYS A 16 6.61 -9.19 0.15
N LYS A 17 5.93 -10.07 -0.58
CA LYS A 17 4.85 -10.92 -0.02
C LYS A 17 5.31 -11.85 1.09
N ILE A 18 6.50 -12.43 0.93
CA ILE A 18 7.11 -13.30 1.94
C ILE A 18 7.53 -12.49 3.16
N THR A 19 8.13 -11.33 2.94
CA THR A 19 8.56 -10.42 4.02
C THR A 19 7.36 -9.90 4.81
N GLU A 20 6.26 -9.57 4.13
CA GLU A 20 5.01 -9.17 4.79
C GLU A 20 4.47 -10.32 5.65
N LEU A 21 4.34 -11.53 5.10
CA LEU A 21 3.87 -12.70 5.84
C LEU A 21 4.69 -12.93 7.11
N LYS A 22 6.02 -12.97 6.99
CA LYS A 22 6.93 -13.14 8.14
C LYS A 22 6.72 -12.07 9.21
N SER A 23 6.60 -10.82 8.78
CA SER A 23 6.47 -9.69 9.70
C SER A 23 5.13 -9.73 10.42
N LEU A 24 4.04 -10.11 9.74
CA LEU A 24 2.73 -10.28 10.35
C LEU A 24 2.69 -11.46 11.32
N LEU A 25 3.28 -12.60 10.96
CA LEU A 25 3.40 -13.75 11.87
C LEU A 25 4.11 -13.34 13.18
N HIS A 26 5.22 -12.63 13.07
CA HIS A 26 5.94 -12.10 14.23
C HIS A 26 5.15 -11.05 15.01
N ILE A 27 4.35 -10.22 14.33
CA ILE A 27 3.48 -9.27 15.04
C ILE A 27 2.51 -10.01 15.96
N PHE A 28 1.96 -11.13 15.48
CA PHE A 28 0.95 -11.95 16.16
C PHE A 28 1.54 -13.16 16.93
N GLY A 29 2.81 -13.08 17.33
CA GLY A 29 3.40 -13.99 18.31
C GLY A 29 4.03 -15.27 17.76
N TYR A 30 4.12 -15.42 16.44
CA TYR A 30 4.88 -16.51 15.83
C TYR A 30 6.28 -16.04 15.43
N GLU A 31 7.28 -16.50 16.17
CA GLU A 31 8.69 -16.32 15.82
C GLU A 31 9.22 -17.60 15.16
N ASP A 32 9.94 -17.45 14.06
CA ASP A 32 10.52 -18.57 13.33
C ASP A 32 11.73 -19.11 14.11
N GLU A 33 11.55 -20.20 14.85
CA GLU A 33 12.58 -20.86 15.69
C GLU A 33 13.68 -21.59 14.87
N GLY A 34 13.99 -21.11 13.67
CA GLY A 34 15.05 -21.67 12.83
C GLY A 34 14.58 -22.63 11.72
N GLU A 35 13.27 -22.74 11.47
CA GLU A 35 12.72 -23.45 10.30
C GLU A 35 12.69 -22.55 9.05
N ALA A 36 13.72 -21.74 8.81
CA ALA A 36 14.05 -21.17 7.51
C ALA A 36 12.83 -20.78 6.65
N LEU A 37 11.80 -20.16 7.23
CA LEU A 37 10.47 -20.15 6.61
C LEU A 37 10.63 -19.36 5.32
N LEU A 38 10.58 -19.96 4.13
CA LEU A 38 10.71 -19.22 2.87
C LEU A 38 11.99 -18.33 2.85
N ASN A 39 13.15 -18.92 3.16
CA ASN A 39 14.43 -18.20 3.20
C ASN A 39 14.85 -17.59 1.85
N ASP A 40 14.39 -18.18 0.75
CA ASP A 40 14.57 -17.63 -0.58
C ASP A 40 13.36 -16.78 -0.97
N ARG A 41 13.53 -15.45 -0.89
CA ARG A 41 12.49 -14.48 -1.24
C ARG A 41 12.15 -14.52 -2.73
N ASP A 42 13.12 -14.83 -3.58
CA ASP A 42 12.97 -14.82 -5.04
C ASP A 42 12.43 -16.14 -5.58
N LYS A 43 12.62 -17.25 -4.85
CA LYS A 43 12.08 -18.57 -5.21
C LYS A 43 10.59 -18.55 -5.56
N HIS A 44 9.81 -17.72 -4.87
CA HIS A 44 8.37 -17.68 -5.02
C HIS A 44 7.89 -16.53 -5.92
N LYS A 45 8.77 -15.84 -6.65
CA LYS A 45 8.39 -14.72 -7.50
C LYS A 45 7.34 -15.15 -8.55
N GLY A 46 6.25 -14.39 -8.63
CA GLY A 46 5.10 -14.67 -9.49
C GLY A 46 4.14 -15.75 -8.98
N GLU A 47 4.51 -16.53 -7.95
CA GLU A 47 3.63 -17.56 -7.39
C GLU A 47 2.51 -16.96 -6.54
N VAL A 48 1.27 -17.34 -6.82
CA VAL A 48 0.09 -16.89 -6.06
C VAL A 48 -0.24 -17.82 -4.89
N PHE A 49 0.12 -19.09 -4.99
CA PHE A 49 -0.15 -20.09 -3.97
C PHE A 49 1.18 -20.65 -3.45
N VAL A 50 1.48 -20.39 -2.19
CA VAL A 50 2.73 -20.85 -1.56
C VAL A 50 2.38 -21.77 -0.40
N LYS A 51 2.97 -22.97 -0.39
CA LYS A 51 2.79 -23.93 0.71
C LYS A 51 3.78 -23.66 1.83
N VAL A 52 3.29 -23.66 3.06
CA VAL A 52 4.11 -23.50 4.27
C VAL A 52 3.69 -24.53 5.32
N ASN A 53 4.65 -25.03 6.09
CA ASN A 53 4.36 -25.85 7.26
C ASN A 53 4.44 -24.95 8.49
N LEU A 54 3.32 -24.81 9.19
CA LEU A 54 3.19 -23.93 10.34
C LEU A 54 2.30 -24.56 11.41
N PRO A 55 2.45 -24.20 12.70
CA PRO A 55 1.58 -24.66 13.78
C PRO A 55 0.09 -24.37 13.55
N GLU A 56 -0.78 -25.10 14.26
CA GLU A 56 -2.25 -24.98 14.15
C GLU A 56 -2.81 -23.72 14.82
N ASP A 57 -2.13 -23.26 15.86
CA ASP A 57 -2.57 -22.24 16.82
C ASP A 57 -2.30 -20.81 16.35
N ILE A 58 -1.78 -20.61 15.14
CA ILE A 58 -1.61 -19.29 14.55
C ILE A 58 -2.98 -18.62 14.37
N ASP A 59 -3.11 -17.41 14.89
CA ASP A 59 -4.29 -16.56 14.65
C ASP A 59 -4.25 -15.96 13.23
N TRP A 60 -4.62 -16.79 12.25
CA TRP A 60 -4.70 -16.41 10.85
C TRP A 60 -5.71 -15.28 10.57
N LYS A 61 -6.73 -15.12 11.42
CA LYS A 61 -7.69 -14.02 11.27
C LYS A 61 -7.03 -12.71 11.62
N SER A 62 -6.24 -12.64 12.69
CA SER A 62 -5.47 -11.45 13.02
C SER A 62 -4.42 -11.15 11.94
N VAL A 63 -3.67 -12.15 11.46
CA VAL A 63 -2.70 -11.99 10.35
C VAL A 63 -3.34 -11.37 9.11
N ILE A 64 -4.45 -11.95 8.60
CA ILE A 64 -5.10 -11.43 7.39
C ILE A 64 -5.76 -10.08 7.63
N SER A 65 -6.26 -9.79 8.84
CA SER A 65 -6.95 -8.53 9.12
C SER A 65 -6.08 -7.29 8.83
N ARG A 66 -4.76 -7.48 8.87
CA ARG A 66 -3.74 -6.46 8.64
C ARG A 66 -2.99 -6.60 7.30
N SER A 67 -3.04 -7.76 6.65
CA SER A 67 -2.27 -8.02 5.43
C SER A 67 -2.78 -7.26 4.20
N VAL A 68 -1.83 -6.73 3.44
CA VAL A 68 -2.00 -6.09 2.14
C VAL A 68 -1.95 -7.11 1.00
N LEU A 69 -1.07 -8.11 1.06
CA LEU A 69 -0.78 -9.03 -0.04
C LEU A 69 -1.41 -10.42 0.12
N ILE A 70 -1.90 -10.82 1.29
CA ILE A 70 -2.51 -12.15 1.53
C ILE A 70 -4.04 -12.10 1.35
N LYS A 71 -4.56 -12.86 0.39
CA LYS A 71 -6.00 -13.01 0.13
C LYS A 71 -6.66 -14.08 0.99
N GLY A 72 -5.93 -15.15 1.33
CA GLY A 72 -6.48 -16.26 2.07
C GLY A 72 -5.42 -17.21 2.64
N ILE A 73 -5.84 -17.97 3.64
CA ILE A 73 -5.06 -19.03 4.26
C ILE A 73 -5.93 -20.29 4.31
N ILE A 74 -5.43 -21.37 3.73
CA ILE A 74 -6.17 -22.61 3.57
C ILE A 74 -5.37 -23.74 4.19
N GLN A 75 -5.94 -24.45 5.15
CA GLN A 75 -5.41 -25.73 5.61
C GLN A 75 -5.68 -26.76 4.52
N VAL A 76 -4.63 -27.26 3.87
CA VAL A 76 -4.77 -28.15 2.69
C VAL A 76 -5.17 -29.54 3.15
N TRP A 77 -6.29 -30.04 2.62
CA TRP A 77 -6.73 -31.42 2.84
C TRP A 77 -6.34 -32.32 1.68
N SER A 78 -6.41 -31.78 0.46
CA SER A 78 -6.02 -32.48 -0.76
C SER A 78 -5.52 -31.50 -1.83
N GLU A 79 -4.63 -31.96 -2.69
CA GLU A 79 -4.20 -31.27 -3.91
C GLU A 79 -4.07 -32.27 -5.06
N GLY A 80 -4.30 -31.81 -6.30
CA GLY A 80 -4.23 -32.65 -7.49
C GLY A 80 -4.24 -31.85 -8.78
N THR A 81 -4.11 -32.53 -9.90
CA THR A 81 -4.20 -31.92 -11.24
C THR A 81 -5.58 -32.13 -11.86
N THR A 82 -6.32 -33.11 -11.37
CA THR A 82 -7.70 -33.42 -11.78
C THR A 82 -8.65 -33.44 -10.58
N TYR A 83 -9.95 -33.23 -10.85
CA TYR A 83 -10.99 -33.28 -9.82
C TYR A 83 -11.13 -34.69 -9.22
N ASP A 84 -11.01 -35.73 -10.06
CA ASP A 84 -11.09 -37.12 -9.62
C ASP A 84 -9.93 -37.49 -8.67
N GLU A 85 -8.70 -37.04 -8.94
CA GLU A 85 -7.55 -37.22 -8.03
C GLU A 85 -7.84 -36.64 -6.64
N VAL A 86 -8.33 -35.40 -6.61
CA VAL A 86 -8.66 -34.69 -5.36
C VAL A 86 -9.80 -35.41 -4.64
N LEU A 87 -10.86 -35.80 -5.35
CA LEU A 87 -12.00 -36.51 -4.76
C LEU A 87 -11.57 -37.87 -4.17
N ASN A 88 -10.81 -38.66 -4.91
CA ASN A 88 -10.34 -39.97 -4.47
C ASN A 88 -9.43 -39.89 -3.24
N ASP A 89 -8.62 -38.84 -3.12
CA ASP A 89 -7.81 -38.58 -1.93
C ASP A 89 -8.68 -38.11 -0.74
N LEU A 90 -9.67 -37.24 -0.99
CA LEU A 90 -10.60 -36.77 0.06
C LEU A 90 -11.47 -37.91 0.62
N LEU A 91 -11.89 -38.88 -0.21
CA LEU A 91 -12.62 -40.07 0.23
C LEU A 91 -11.80 -40.94 1.20
N LYS A 92 -10.47 -40.88 1.17
CA LYS A 92 -9.61 -41.55 2.16
C LYS A 92 -9.47 -40.76 3.46
N LYS A 93 -9.94 -39.50 3.47
CA LYS A 93 -9.80 -38.53 4.55
C LYS A 93 -11.17 -38.05 5.07
N GLU A 94 -12.19 -38.90 5.03
CA GLU A 94 -13.55 -38.55 5.48
C GLU A 94 -13.60 -38.01 6.92
N HIS A 95 -12.69 -38.46 7.79
CA HIS A 95 -12.57 -37.96 9.17
C HIS A 95 -12.33 -36.44 9.27
N LEU A 96 -11.74 -35.81 8.25
CA LEU A 96 -11.56 -34.36 8.20
C LEU A 96 -12.90 -33.64 8.04
N PHE A 97 -13.85 -34.24 7.33
CA PHE A 97 -15.19 -33.70 7.16
C PHE A 97 -16.02 -33.87 8.43
N SER A 98 -16.00 -35.05 9.06
CA SER A 98 -16.77 -35.28 10.29
C SER A 98 -16.29 -34.36 11.41
N SER A 99 -14.99 -34.31 11.68
CA SER A 99 -14.40 -33.44 12.71
C SER A 99 -14.66 -31.93 12.51
N ASN A 100 -14.86 -31.47 11.27
CA ASN A 100 -15.02 -30.06 10.96
C ASN A 100 -16.45 -29.62 10.63
N LEU A 101 -17.31 -30.50 10.12
CA LEU A 101 -18.63 -30.14 9.60
C LEU A 101 -19.77 -30.77 10.38
N GLU A 102 -19.52 -31.80 11.19
CA GLU A 102 -20.55 -32.40 12.01
C GLU A 102 -21.13 -31.34 12.96
N ASP A 103 -22.46 -31.23 12.89
CA ASP A 103 -23.28 -30.24 13.57
C ASP A 103 -23.01 -28.74 13.33
N LYS A 104 -22.02 -28.39 12.52
CA LYS A 104 -21.62 -27.00 12.25
C LYS A 104 -22.25 -26.45 10.98
N LYS A 105 -22.62 -25.18 11.01
CA LYS A 105 -23.00 -24.46 9.80
C LYS A 105 -21.78 -24.22 8.91
N TRP A 106 -21.89 -24.53 7.64
CA TRP A 106 -20.75 -24.39 6.73
C TRP A 106 -21.11 -23.77 5.38
N ARG A 107 -20.09 -23.30 4.67
CA ARG A 107 -20.23 -22.91 3.26
C ARG A 107 -19.03 -23.33 2.44
N PHE A 108 -19.23 -23.31 1.13
CA PHE A 108 -18.19 -23.56 0.14
C PHE A 108 -17.69 -22.27 -0.50
N HIS A 109 -16.38 -22.10 -0.58
CA HIS A 109 -15.76 -21.02 -1.34
C HIS A 109 -14.98 -21.56 -2.54
N PHE A 110 -15.26 -21.00 -3.71
CA PHE A 110 -14.48 -21.27 -4.91
C PHE A 110 -13.69 -20.03 -5.36
N ASN A 111 -12.44 -20.24 -5.78
CA ASN A 111 -11.67 -19.26 -6.53
C ASN A 111 -10.83 -19.93 -7.64
N SER A 112 -10.54 -19.18 -8.70
CA SER A 112 -9.69 -19.60 -9.80
C SER A 112 -8.71 -18.48 -10.12
N PHE A 113 -7.43 -18.84 -10.19
CA PHE A 113 -6.36 -17.96 -10.63
C PHE A 113 -5.96 -18.27 -12.07
N GLY A 114 -5.90 -17.26 -12.93
CA GLY A 114 -5.57 -17.40 -14.37
C GLY A 114 -6.76 -17.70 -15.28
N LYS A 115 -7.97 -17.93 -14.74
CA LYS A 115 -9.19 -18.12 -15.54
C LYS A 115 -10.43 -17.56 -14.86
N MET A 116 -11.26 -16.84 -15.62
CA MET A 116 -12.61 -16.49 -15.20
C MET A 116 -13.54 -17.69 -15.37
N VAL A 117 -14.26 -18.05 -14.31
CA VAL A 117 -15.16 -19.22 -14.30
C VAL A 117 -16.59 -18.73 -14.07
N SER A 118 -17.52 -19.18 -14.93
CA SER A 118 -18.94 -18.82 -14.85
C SER A 118 -19.59 -19.36 -13.58
N GLN A 119 -20.70 -18.77 -13.14
CA GLN A 119 -21.40 -19.26 -11.95
C GLN A 119 -21.90 -20.70 -12.13
N ASN A 120 -22.39 -21.07 -13.32
CA ASN A 120 -22.83 -22.43 -13.62
C ASN A 120 -21.67 -23.43 -13.56
N ASP A 121 -20.50 -23.07 -14.04
CA ASP A 121 -19.32 -23.95 -13.98
C ASP A 121 -18.81 -24.10 -12.55
N LYS A 122 -18.89 -23.05 -11.72
CA LYS A 122 -18.59 -23.16 -10.29
C LYS A 122 -19.50 -24.17 -9.61
N VAL A 123 -20.80 -24.13 -9.91
CA VAL A 123 -21.77 -25.11 -9.38
C VAL A 123 -21.35 -26.51 -9.82
N LYS A 124 -21.18 -26.77 -11.12
CA LYS A 124 -20.76 -28.10 -11.63
C LYS A 124 -19.48 -28.63 -10.95
N LYS A 125 -18.49 -27.76 -10.74
CA LYS A 125 -17.25 -28.09 -10.03
C LYS A 125 -17.50 -28.47 -8.57
N MET A 126 -18.43 -27.80 -7.90
CA MET A 126 -18.87 -28.18 -6.55
C MET A 126 -19.66 -29.49 -6.55
N GLU A 127 -20.49 -29.73 -7.57
CA GLU A 127 -21.29 -30.97 -7.68
C GLU A 127 -20.41 -32.23 -7.72
N HIS A 128 -19.18 -32.09 -8.23
CA HIS A 128 -18.19 -33.17 -8.24
C HIS A 128 -17.88 -33.71 -6.83
N PHE A 129 -18.03 -32.91 -5.77
CA PHE A 129 -17.76 -33.31 -4.39
C PHE A 129 -19.02 -33.69 -3.59
N LYS A 130 -20.20 -33.77 -4.24
CA LYS A 130 -21.49 -34.06 -3.58
C LYS A 130 -21.48 -35.33 -2.75
N ILE A 131 -20.82 -36.39 -3.24
CA ILE A 131 -20.74 -37.68 -2.53
C ILE A 131 -20.23 -37.57 -1.09
N ILE A 132 -19.38 -36.56 -0.81
CA ILE A 132 -18.89 -36.25 0.53
C ILE A 132 -19.77 -35.17 1.18
N LEU A 133 -20.07 -34.10 0.45
CA LEU A 133 -20.70 -32.89 1.01
C LEU A 133 -22.19 -33.08 1.36
N ASP A 134 -22.92 -33.92 0.63
CA ASP A 134 -24.37 -34.16 0.86
C ASP A 134 -24.63 -34.85 2.20
N LYS A 135 -23.60 -35.45 2.82
CA LYS A 135 -23.63 -35.98 4.18
C LYS A 135 -23.82 -34.87 5.25
N TYR A 136 -23.60 -33.60 4.91
CA TYR A 136 -23.61 -32.46 5.84
C TYR A 136 -24.60 -31.36 5.41
N PRO A 137 -25.89 -31.43 5.79
CA PRO A 137 -26.93 -30.57 5.24
C PRO A 137 -26.95 -29.12 5.77
N LYS A 138 -26.18 -28.80 6.83
CA LYS A 138 -26.18 -27.49 7.50
C LYS A 138 -25.44 -26.39 6.72
N VAL A 139 -25.89 -26.09 5.50
CA VAL A 139 -25.28 -25.03 4.66
C VAL A 139 -25.80 -23.64 5.07
N ASP A 140 -24.90 -22.72 5.40
CA ASP A 140 -25.21 -21.30 5.71
C ASP A 140 -24.25 -20.37 4.95
N LEU A 141 -24.72 -19.72 3.89
CA LEU A 141 -23.89 -18.84 3.06
C LEU A 141 -23.55 -17.50 3.74
N SER A 142 -24.38 -17.09 4.71
CA SER A 142 -24.34 -15.76 5.32
C SER A 142 -23.45 -15.72 6.56
N SER A 143 -23.64 -16.70 7.45
CA SER A 143 -22.96 -16.81 8.74
C SER A 143 -22.47 -18.24 9.01
N PRO A 144 -21.55 -18.75 8.18
CA PRO A 144 -20.95 -20.07 8.39
C PRO A 144 -20.02 -20.07 9.61
N GLU A 145 -19.94 -21.21 10.29
CA GLU A 145 -18.91 -21.53 11.28
C GLU A 145 -17.65 -22.08 10.62
N VAL A 146 -17.83 -22.83 9.52
CA VAL A 146 -16.73 -23.42 8.73
C VAL A 146 -16.83 -23.04 7.26
N GLU A 147 -15.70 -22.65 6.67
CA GLU A 147 -15.61 -22.35 5.24
C GLU A 147 -14.68 -23.37 4.59
N LEU A 148 -15.20 -24.17 3.67
CA LEU A 148 -14.39 -25.02 2.80
C LEU A 148 -13.92 -24.21 1.59
N SER A 149 -12.80 -24.59 0.99
CA SER A 149 -12.22 -23.88 -0.14
C SER A 149 -11.73 -24.83 -1.22
N LEU A 150 -12.11 -24.49 -2.45
CA LEU A 150 -11.63 -25.09 -3.68
C LEU A 150 -10.96 -23.99 -4.51
N LEU A 151 -9.67 -24.14 -4.72
CA LEU A 151 -8.84 -23.18 -5.44
C LEU A 151 -8.23 -23.84 -6.66
N GLU A 152 -8.35 -23.16 -7.80
CA GLU A 152 -7.71 -23.59 -9.04
C GLU A 152 -6.58 -22.63 -9.42
N GLU A 153 -5.48 -23.22 -9.88
CA GLU A 153 -4.38 -22.52 -10.53
C GLU A 153 -4.36 -22.94 -12.00
N TYR A 154 -4.52 -21.98 -12.90
CA TYR A 154 -4.36 -22.17 -14.34
C TYR A 154 -2.99 -21.67 -14.80
N ASP A 155 -2.48 -22.32 -15.85
CA ASP A 155 -1.23 -21.92 -16.49
C ASP A 155 -1.35 -20.51 -17.10
N GLN A 156 -0.34 -19.65 -16.82
CA GLN A 156 -0.32 -18.27 -17.27
C GLN A 156 0.23 -18.13 -18.70
N GLY A 157 1.06 -19.07 -19.17
CA GLY A 157 1.61 -19.10 -20.52
C GLY A 157 0.67 -19.80 -21.52
N ASN A 158 -0.07 -20.80 -21.06
CA ASN A 158 -1.06 -21.55 -21.84
C ASN A 158 -2.46 -21.39 -21.24
N LEU A 159 -3.11 -20.28 -21.61
CA LEU A 159 -4.43 -19.91 -21.08
C LEU A 159 -5.44 -21.06 -21.17
N GLY A 160 -5.97 -21.45 -20.01
CA GLY A 160 -7.06 -22.42 -19.90
C GLY A 160 -6.65 -23.82 -19.49
N ILE A 161 -5.35 -24.15 -19.43
CA ILE A 161 -4.86 -25.41 -18.87
C ILE A 161 -4.89 -25.33 -17.34
N LEU A 162 -5.66 -26.22 -16.71
CA LEU A 162 -5.68 -26.35 -15.26
C LEU A 162 -4.37 -27.00 -14.81
N LYS A 163 -3.60 -26.27 -14.00
CA LYS A 163 -2.30 -26.72 -13.50
C LYS A 163 -2.44 -27.43 -12.16
N LYS A 164 -3.25 -26.87 -11.25
CA LYS A 164 -3.40 -27.41 -9.90
C LYS A 164 -4.75 -27.09 -9.28
N ILE A 165 -5.24 -27.99 -8.46
CA ILE A 165 -6.44 -27.86 -7.63
C ILE A 165 -6.01 -28.05 -6.18
N PHE A 166 -6.51 -27.19 -5.30
CA PHE A 166 -6.36 -27.31 -3.86
C PHE A 166 -7.74 -27.37 -3.21
N PHE A 167 -7.96 -28.36 -2.36
CA PHE A 167 -9.14 -28.48 -1.52
C PHE A 167 -8.76 -28.44 -0.05
N GLY A 168 -9.49 -27.67 0.76
CA GLY A 168 -9.23 -27.64 2.18
C GLY A 168 -10.17 -26.75 2.98
N LYS A 169 -9.82 -26.53 4.25
CA LYS A 169 -10.53 -25.63 5.15
C LYS A 169 -9.92 -24.24 5.11
N SER A 170 -10.73 -23.22 4.86
CA SER A 170 -10.32 -21.83 5.00
C SER A 170 -10.13 -21.48 6.47
N MET A 171 -8.90 -21.14 6.84
CA MET A 171 -8.57 -20.63 8.18
C MET A 171 -8.94 -19.15 8.29
N ALA A 172 -8.64 -18.38 7.23
CA ALA A 172 -9.06 -17.00 7.09
C ALA A 172 -9.07 -16.58 5.61
N LEU A 173 -10.02 -15.71 5.22
CA LEU A 173 -10.09 -15.12 3.88
C LEU A 173 -10.36 -13.62 3.98
N ARG A 174 -9.59 -12.80 3.27
CA ARG A 174 -9.68 -11.32 3.32
C ARG A 174 -11.12 -10.81 3.12
N LYS A 175 -11.81 -11.31 2.08
CA LYS A 175 -13.20 -10.92 1.74
C LYS A 175 -14.23 -11.19 2.86
N ASN A 176 -13.91 -12.09 3.78
CA ASN A 176 -14.81 -12.53 4.84
C ASN A 176 -14.31 -12.13 6.22
N ASN A 177 -13.10 -11.58 6.30
CA ASN A 177 -12.48 -11.23 7.55
C ASN A 177 -12.92 -9.83 7.97
N LYS A 178 -12.91 -9.61 9.29
CA LYS A 178 -13.12 -8.27 9.84
C LYS A 178 -11.78 -7.56 9.84
N THR A 179 -11.77 -6.32 9.40
CA THR A 179 -10.57 -5.49 9.44
C THR A 179 -10.39 -4.90 10.84
N LEU A 180 -9.14 -4.89 11.32
CA LEU A 180 -8.72 -4.06 12.44
C LEU A 180 -8.69 -2.59 12.00
N VAL A 181 -9.69 -1.83 12.41
CA VAL A 181 -9.67 -0.36 12.33
C VAL A 181 -9.60 0.16 13.75
N TYR A 182 -8.53 0.89 14.05
CA TYR A 182 -8.37 1.59 15.32
C TYR A 182 -9.10 2.93 15.20
N ARG A 183 -9.97 3.24 16.16
CA ARG A 183 -10.68 4.52 16.26
C ARG A 183 -10.70 4.97 17.71
N ARG A 184 -10.95 6.26 17.94
CA ARG A 184 -11.31 6.71 19.28
C ARG A 184 -12.81 6.47 19.50
N ASN A 185 -13.18 6.11 20.73
CA ASN A 185 -14.56 6.14 21.16
C ASN A 185 -14.98 7.59 21.49
N ASP A 186 -16.24 7.80 21.83
CA ASP A 186 -16.78 9.13 22.17
C ASP A 186 -16.10 9.78 23.39
N GLU A 187 -15.40 9.00 24.21
CA GLU A 187 -14.62 9.46 25.37
C GLU A 187 -13.16 9.80 25.01
N GLY A 188 -12.76 9.64 23.74
CA GLY A 188 -11.40 9.87 23.27
C GLY A 188 -10.43 8.71 23.53
N HIS A 189 -10.88 7.59 24.09
CA HIS A 189 -10.09 6.38 24.28
C HIS A 189 -9.97 5.59 22.98
N MET A 190 -8.76 5.10 22.68
CA MET A 190 -8.56 4.21 21.54
C MET A 190 -9.25 2.87 21.79
N ILE A 191 -10.11 2.47 20.84
CA ILE A 191 -10.81 1.18 20.86
C ILE A 191 -10.31 0.29 19.72
N ASN A 192 -9.97 -0.95 20.07
CA ASN A 192 -9.49 -2.00 19.17
C ASN A 192 -10.64 -2.87 18.65
N ASP A 193 -11.80 -2.34 18.24
CA ASP A 193 -12.86 -3.23 17.73
C ASP A 193 -13.98 -2.57 16.91
N VAL A 194 -13.69 -1.56 16.08
CA VAL A 194 -14.71 -1.12 15.12
C VAL A 194 -14.65 -1.98 13.87
N ARG A 195 -15.18 -3.19 14.00
CA ARG A 195 -15.41 -4.14 12.90
C ARG A 195 -16.29 -3.44 11.87
N THR A 196 -15.71 -3.01 10.75
CA THR A 196 -16.50 -2.46 9.65
C THR A 196 -17.45 -3.52 9.11
N LYS A 197 -18.60 -3.09 8.56
CA LYS A 197 -19.49 -3.98 7.77
C LYS A 197 -18.61 -4.71 6.75
N LYS A 198 -18.87 -6.00 6.48
CA LYS A 198 -18.18 -6.79 5.43
C LYS A 198 -18.06 -5.93 4.15
N THR A 199 -16.90 -5.33 3.90
CA THR A 199 -16.66 -4.56 2.68
C THR A 199 -16.16 -5.52 1.62
N GLN A 200 -16.74 -5.47 0.41
CA GLN A 200 -16.19 -6.20 -0.73
C GLN A 200 -14.79 -5.70 -1.13
N LEU A 201 -14.44 -4.48 -0.69
CA LEU A 201 -13.19 -3.80 -0.95
C LEU A 201 -12.20 -3.98 0.20
N ALA A 202 -10.91 -4.00 -0.12
CA ALA A 202 -9.84 -3.98 0.86
C ALA A 202 -9.91 -2.71 1.72
N TRP A 203 -9.70 -2.86 3.02
CA TRP A 203 -10.00 -1.80 3.97
C TRP A 203 -9.08 -0.57 3.88
N TRP A 204 -7.83 -0.77 3.44
CA TRP A 204 -6.89 0.33 3.26
C TRP A 204 -7.31 1.31 2.15
N ILE A 205 -8.27 0.93 1.30
CA ILE A 205 -8.86 1.80 0.28
C ILE A 205 -9.57 3.01 0.91
N HIS A 206 -10.00 2.92 2.18
CA HIS A 206 -10.55 4.09 2.89
C HIS A 206 -9.51 5.21 3.12
N TYR A 207 -8.22 4.89 3.05
CA TYR A 207 -7.09 5.80 3.28
C TYR A 207 -6.33 6.16 2.00
N SER A 208 -6.88 5.81 0.83
CA SER A 208 -6.31 6.15 -0.47
C SER A 208 -6.24 7.66 -0.68
N LEU A 209 -5.29 8.11 -1.50
CA LEU A 209 -5.03 9.54 -1.73
C LEU A 209 -6.30 10.30 -2.12
N ASN A 210 -7.11 9.76 -3.04
CA ASN A 210 -8.37 10.40 -3.47
C ASN A 210 -9.44 10.51 -2.37
N LYS A 211 -9.24 9.92 -1.18
CA LYS A 211 -10.11 10.04 0.00
C LYS A 211 -9.53 10.94 1.09
N ARG A 212 -8.34 11.52 0.89
CA ARG A 212 -7.71 12.45 1.84
C ARG A 212 -8.19 13.88 1.57
N PRO A 213 -8.54 14.68 2.59
CA PRO A 213 -8.92 16.07 2.38
C PRO A 213 -7.74 16.93 1.93
N VAL A 214 -6.52 16.65 2.39
CA VAL A 214 -5.30 17.38 2.03
C VAL A 214 -4.32 16.47 1.29
N LEU A 215 -3.81 16.99 0.18
CA LEU A 215 -2.88 16.30 -0.71
C LEU A 215 -1.55 17.04 -0.78
N GLY A 216 -0.45 16.27 -0.70
CA GLY A 216 0.90 16.75 -0.96
C GLY A 216 1.41 16.25 -2.32
N PRO A 217 2.41 16.92 -2.92
CA PRO A 217 2.89 16.62 -4.26
C PRO A 217 3.59 15.26 -4.41
N THR A 218 4.22 14.76 -3.34
CA THR A 218 5.08 13.56 -3.35
C THR A 218 4.64 12.57 -2.27
N THR A 219 3.33 12.32 -2.16
CA THR A 219 2.82 11.43 -1.12
C THR A 219 2.88 9.98 -1.58
N THR A 220 3.56 9.12 -0.83
CA THR A 220 3.59 7.66 -1.05
C THR A 220 2.18 7.10 -1.08
N ASP A 221 1.93 6.14 -1.98
CA ASP A 221 0.63 5.49 -2.07
C ASP A 221 0.31 4.70 -0.78
N ASN A 222 -0.98 4.57 -0.48
CA ASN A 222 -1.43 3.96 0.77
C ASN A 222 -1.07 2.48 0.87
N GLU A 223 -1.08 1.74 -0.25
CA GLU A 223 -0.80 0.31 -0.24
C GLU A 223 0.65 0.04 0.15
N LEU A 224 1.59 0.74 -0.47
CA LEU A 224 3.00 0.71 -0.10
C LEU A 224 3.22 1.16 1.34
N ALA A 225 2.54 2.23 1.79
CA ALA A 225 2.66 2.70 3.17
C ALA A 225 2.26 1.62 4.21
N PHE A 226 1.14 0.91 3.99
CA PHE A 226 0.73 -0.21 4.86
C PHE A 226 1.71 -1.37 4.82
N LEU A 227 2.22 -1.69 3.63
CA LEU A 227 3.22 -2.73 3.46
C LEU A 227 4.52 -2.39 4.21
N MET A 228 5.02 -1.16 4.11
CA MET A 228 6.20 -0.69 4.85
C MET A 228 5.98 -0.78 6.36
N CYS A 229 4.82 -0.36 6.86
CA CYS A 229 4.49 -0.46 8.29
C CYS A 229 4.39 -1.92 8.77
N ASN A 230 3.87 -2.82 7.94
CA ASN A 230 3.82 -4.24 8.24
C ASN A 230 5.23 -4.84 8.29
N ILE A 231 6.07 -4.54 7.31
CA ILE A 231 7.47 -5.00 7.23
C ILE A 231 8.30 -4.47 8.40
N ALA A 232 8.09 -3.20 8.79
CA ALA A 232 8.71 -2.59 9.96
C ALA A 232 8.13 -3.10 11.30
N LYS A 233 7.18 -4.04 11.26
CA LYS A 233 6.54 -4.67 12.43
C LYS A 233 5.95 -3.65 13.42
N VAL A 234 5.43 -2.53 12.93
CA VAL A 234 4.86 -1.47 13.78
C VAL A 234 3.71 -2.03 14.62
N LYS A 235 3.67 -1.80 15.93
CA LYS A 235 2.56 -2.19 16.82
C LYS A 235 2.03 -0.98 17.58
N ALA A 236 0.88 -1.17 18.23
CA ALA A 236 0.34 -0.16 19.13
C ALA A 236 1.36 0.20 20.21
N GLY A 237 1.54 1.50 20.46
CA GLY A 237 2.50 2.03 21.42
C GLY A 237 3.94 2.13 20.91
N HIS A 238 4.27 1.58 19.74
CA HIS A 238 5.60 1.79 19.14
C HIS A 238 5.82 3.27 18.84
N ILE A 239 7.04 3.75 19.05
CA ILE A 239 7.50 5.05 18.56
C ILE A 239 8.00 4.87 17.13
N VAL A 240 7.33 5.50 16.17
CA VAL A 240 7.65 5.44 14.75
C VAL A 240 8.13 6.80 14.27
N LEU A 241 9.31 6.83 13.66
CA LEU A 241 9.90 8.03 13.08
C LEU A 241 9.83 8.01 11.56
N ASP A 242 9.33 9.09 10.97
CA ASP A 242 9.52 9.42 9.56
C ASP A 242 10.40 10.67 9.44
N PRO A 243 11.71 10.53 9.19
CA PRO A 243 12.59 11.68 9.12
C PRO A 243 12.40 12.52 7.85
N PHE A 244 11.58 12.10 6.89
CA PHE A 244 11.23 12.87 5.69
C PHE A 244 9.71 12.95 5.55
N VAL A 245 9.06 13.43 6.62
CA VAL A 245 7.62 13.23 6.85
C VAL A 245 6.73 13.79 5.75
N GLY A 246 7.17 14.83 5.06
CA GLY A 246 6.42 15.45 3.97
C GLY A 246 4.99 15.83 4.35
N SER A 247 4.01 15.24 3.66
CA SER A 247 2.57 15.45 3.94
C SER A 247 2.00 14.55 5.05
N GLY A 248 2.84 13.73 5.70
CA GLY A 248 2.46 12.81 6.77
C GLY A 248 1.88 11.48 6.30
N GLY A 249 1.98 11.14 5.01
CA GLY A 249 1.33 9.97 4.42
C GLY A 249 1.71 8.64 5.07
N LEU A 250 2.99 8.44 5.40
CA LEU A 250 3.47 7.21 6.06
C LEU A 250 3.09 7.16 7.54
N LEU A 251 3.07 8.31 8.22
CA LEU A 251 2.66 8.40 9.62
C LEU A 251 1.15 8.21 9.81
N ILE A 252 0.31 8.50 8.81
CA ILE A 252 -1.13 8.14 8.83
C ILE A 252 -1.25 6.63 9.05
N THR A 253 -0.52 5.83 8.27
CA THR A 253 -0.53 4.37 8.36
C THR A 253 -0.05 3.87 9.72
N SER A 254 1.02 4.45 10.23
CA SER A 254 1.55 4.10 11.56
C SER A 254 0.56 4.46 12.67
N SER A 255 -0.09 5.62 12.57
CA SER A 255 -1.13 6.07 13.51
C SER A 255 -2.37 5.19 13.48
N ILE A 256 -2.73 4.65 12.30
CA ILE A 256 -3.80 3.65 12.18
C ILE A 256 -3.48 2.40 12.99
N PHE A 257 -2.21 2.01 13.12
CA PHE A 257 -1.80 0.92 14.01
C PHE A 257 -1.52 1.37 15.46
N ASN A 258 -1.99 2.57 15.83
CA ASN A 258 -1.86 3.17 17.15
C ASN A 258 -0.41 3.36 17.61
N ALA A 259 0.50 3.63 16.68
CA ALA A 259 1.87 4.03 16.98
C ALA A 259 1.93 5.51 17.38
N ILE A 260 2.90 5.83 18.24
CA ILE A 260 3.29 7.20 18.57
C ILE A 260 4.18 7.69 17.43
N CYS A 261 3.65 8.62 16.63
CA CYS A 261 4.31 9.05 15.41
C CYS A 261 5.13 10.33 15.65
N VAL A 262 6.39 10.31 15.21
CA VAL A 262 7.27 11.47 15.17
C VAL A 262 7.70 11.69 13.74
N GLY A 263 7.73 12.93 13.28
CA GLY A 263 8.17 13.27 11.94
C GLY A 263 9.01 14.52 11.90
N ASN A 264 9.93 14.60 10.94
CA ASN A 264 10.58 15.87 10.63
C ASN A 264 10.67 16.14 9.14
N ASP A 265 10.70 17.41 8.79
CA ASP A 265 10.98 17.89 7.44
C ASP A 265 11.73 19.22 7.51
N ILE A 266 12.53 19.52 6.50
CA ILE A 266 13.25 20.79 6.40
C ILE A 266 12.34 21.91 5.89
N ASP A 267 11.31 21.59 5.09
CA ASP A 267 10.45 22.60 4.47
C ASP A 267 9.18 22.87 5.30
N ILE A 268 9.24 23.91 6.13
CA ILE A 268 8.09 24.35 6.93
C ILE A 268 6.84 24.70 6.08
N ARG A 269 7.02 25.05 4.79
CA ARG A 269 5.89 25.32 3.89
C ARG A 269 5.10 24.06 3.60
N LEU A 270 5.74 22.89 3.55
CA LEU A 270 5.06 21.61 3.38
C LEU A 270 4.28 21.25 4.65
N LEU A 271 4.92 21.36 5.81
CA LEU A 271 4.29 21.07 7.12
C LEU A 271 3.09 21.97 7.42
N LYS A 272 3.18 23.27 7.09
CA LYS A 272 2.09 24.24 7.26
C LYS A 272 1.14 24.32 6.05
N GLY A 273 1.44 23.63 4.95
CA GLY A 273 0.63 23.61 3.73
C GLY A 273 0.65 24.90 2.90
N TYR A 274 1.67 25.76 3.06
CA TYR A 274 1.79 27.03 2.36
C TYR A 274 2.22 26.84 0.91
N LYS A 275 1.27 27.01 -0.03
CA LYS A 275 1.48 26.99 -1.50
C LYS A 275 2.01 25.66 -2.06
N ILE A 276 2.19 24.63 -1.24
CA ILE A 276 2.67 23.29 -1.64
C ILE A 276 1.53 22.27 -1.53
N ALA A 277 0.85 22.22 -0.38
CA ALA A 277 -0.30 21.34 -0.19
C ALA A 277 -1.57 21.93 -0.83
N TYR A 278 -2.45 21.04 -1.30
CA TYR A 278 -3.73 21.42 -1.90
C TYR A 278 -4.88 20.61 -1.31
N LEU A 279 -6.07 21.22 -1.30
CA LEU A 279 -7.29 20.54 -0.91
C LEU A 279 -7.71 19.60 -2.03
N ASN A 280 -8.20 18.42 -1.67
CA ASN A 280 -8.66 17.44 -2.65
C ASN A 280 -9.90 17.97 -3.39
N PRO A 281 -9.83 18.18 -4.72
CA PRO A 281 -10.93 18.80 -5.48
C PRO A 281 -12.19 17.94 -5.51
N HIS A 282 -12.09 16.65 -5.20
CA HIS A 282 -13.20 15.70 -5.20
C HIS A 282 -13.92 15.61 -3.85
N MET A 283 -13.57 16.48 -2.89
CA MET A 283 -14.15 16.49 -1.54
C MET A 283 -14.72 17.86 -1.19
N GLN A 284 -15.76 17.86 -0.36
CA GLN A 284 -16.25 19.09 0.27
C GLN A 284 -15.40 19.40 1.49
N HIS A 285 -14.99 20.66 1.63
CA HIS A 285 -14.09 21.10 2.70
C HIS A 285 -14.78 22.07 3.63
N LYS A 286 -14.73 21.78 4.93
CA LYS A 286 -15.20 22.69 5.99
C LYS A 286 -14.16 23.78 6.30
N SER A 287 -12.88 23.48 6.08
CA SER A 287 -11.74 24.32 6.39
C SER A 287 -10.88 24.55 5.16
N ARG A 288 -10.20 25.70 5.10
CA ARG A 288 -9.18 25.97 4.09
C ARG A 288 -7.77 25.59 4.54
N ASN A 289 -7.64 25.05 5.75
CA ASN A 289 -6.37 24.65 6.32
C ASN A 289 -5.80 23.44 5.56
N LYS A 290 -4.46 23.41 5.43
CA LYS A 290 -3.75 22.41 4.62
C LYS A 290 -2.48 21.91 5.31
N ASN A 291 -2.37 22.14 6.61
CA ASN A 291 -1.24 21.63 7.36
C ASN A 291 -1.27 20.09 7.42
N ILE A 292 -0.16 19.51 7.83
CA ILE A 292 0.03 18.06 7.94
C ILE A 292 -1.02 17.34 8.81
N PHE A 293 -1.58 18.01 9.83
CA PHE A 293 -2.51 17.42 10.79
C PHE A 293 -3.92 17.20 10.24
N GLU A 294 -4.32 17.92 9.18
CA GLU A 294 -5.69 17.89 8.67
C GLU A 294 -6.15 16.47 8.26
N ASN A 295 -5.25 15.67 7.70
CA ASN A 295 -5.56 14.28 7.35
C ASN A 295 -5.74 13.40 8.59
N PHE A 296 -4.96 13.61 9.65
CA PHE A 296 -5.08 12.86 10.91
C PHE A 296 -6.39 13.21 11.61
N LEU A 297 -6.74 14.50 11.67
CA LEU A 297 -8.02 14.95 12.22
C LEU A 297 -9.21 14.38 11.44
N HIS A 298 -9.11 14.31 10.11
CA HIS A 298 -10.17 13.75 9.27
C HIS A 298 -10.44 12.26 9.55
N TYR A 299 -9.39 11.50 9.84
CA TYR A 299 -9.48 10.07 10.13
C TYR A 299 -9.61 9.75 11.62
N ASP A 300 -9.71 10.77 12.49
CA ASP A 300 -9.73 10.62 13.96
C ASP A 300 -8.52 9.83 14.49
N LEU A 301 -7.33 10.19 13.99
CA LEU A 301 -6.06 9.59 14.35
C LEU A 301 -5.28 10.46 15.34
N SER A 302 -4.43 9.82 16.12
CA SER A 302 -3.45 10.53 16.95
C SER A 302 -2.56 11.42 16.10
N LEU A 303 -2.37 12.67 16.54
CA LEU A 303 -1.52 13.62 15.84
C LEU A 303 -0.05 13.24 16.04
N PRO A 304 0.78 13.30 14.99
CA PRO A 304 2.22 13.12 15.12
C PRO A 304 2.88 14.33 15.79
N GLU A 305 4.01 14.10 16.46
CA GLU A 305 4.92 15.18 16.85
C GLU A 305 5.78 15.58 15.65
N ILE A 306 5.80 16.87 15.31
CA ILE A 306 6.43 17.37 14.09
C ILE A 306 7.53 18.38 14.40
N LEU A 307 8.75 18.08 13.93
CA LEU A 307 9.92 18.95 14.04
C LEU A 307 10.30 19.54 12.67
N VAL A 308 10.69 20.81 12.64
CA VAL A 308 11.38 21.38 11.48
C VAL A 308 12.88 21.18 11.67
N SER A 309 13.48 20.31 10.87
CA SER A 309 14.91 20.01 11.00
C SER A 309 15.53 19.41 9.75
N ASP A 310 16.84 19.56 9.63
CA ASP A 310 17.65 19.02 8.55
C ASP A 310 18.36 17.72 9.00
N ASN A 311 18.07 16.61 8.34
CA ASN A 311 18.69 15.31 8.65
C ASN A 311 20.18 15.23 8.29
N SER A 312 20.73 16.21 7.56
CA SER A 312 22.18 16.35 7.39
C SER A 312 22.88 16.75 8.69
N LYS A 313 22.12 17.21 9.69
CA LYS A 313 22.58 17.55 11.03
C LYS A 313 22.22 16.43 12.01
N PRO A 314 22.97 16.28 13.12
CA PRO A 314 22.78 15.22 14.10
C PRO A 314 21.56 15.47 15.02
N VAL A 315 20.39 15.78 14.44
CA VAL A 315 19.14 16.13 15.13
C VAL A 315 18.74 15.05 16.14
N TRP A 316 18.88 13.79 15.73
CA TRP A 316 18.47 12.63 16.51
C TRP A 316 19.61 12.04 17.37
N ASN A 317 20.84 12.54 17.24
CA ASN A 317 22.00 11.98 17.97
C ASN A 317 22.07 12.41 19.44
N ALA A 318 21.27 13.40 19.85
CA ALA A 318 21.13 13.75 21.27
C ALA A 318 20.64 12.54 22.10
N PHE A 319 19.92 11.62 21.46
CA PHE A 319 19.57 10.32 22.01
C PHE A 319 20.72 9.35 21.73
N HIS A 320 21.71 9.27 22.61
CA HIS A 320 22.88 8.37 22.49
C HIS A 320 22.54 6.85 22.54
N LYS A 321 21.27 6.48 22.32
CA LYS A 321 20.73 5.12 22.31
C LYS A 321 19.58 5.03 21.28
N PRO A 322 19.33 3.85 20.67
CA PRO A 322 18.10 3.63 19.91
C PRO A 322 16.89 3.98 20.78
N TRP A 323 16.04 4.87 20.29
CA TRP A 323 14.89 5.39 21.04
C TRP A 323 13.56 5.23 20.28
N VAL A 324 13.62 4.83 19.01
CA VAL A 324 12.46 4.50 18.18
C VAL A 324 12.39 2.99 17.98
N ASP A 325 11.17 2.47 17.89
CA ASP A 325 10.93 1.07 17.57
C ASP A 325 11.00 0.80 16.07
N ALA A 326 10.69 1.81 15.25
CA ALA A 326 10.78 1.72 13.79
C ALA A 326 11.04 3.07 13.12
N ILE A 327 11.70 3.02 11.96
CA ILE A 327 11.78 4.12 11.00
C ILE A 327 11.04 3.69 9.74
N VAL A 328 10.06 4.48 9.32
CA VAL A 328 9.27 4.24 8.09
C VAL A 328 9.28 5.53 7.30
N THR A 329 9.99 5.55 6.17
CA THR A 329 10.28 6.80 5.47
C THR A 329 10.51 6.63 3.98
N ASP A 330 10.31 7.71 3.24
CA ASP A 330 10.50 7.81 1.81
C ASP A 330 11.37 9.04 1.49
N PRO A 331 12.71 8.87 1.43
CA PRO A 331 13.64 9.99 1.32
C PRO A 331 13.62 10.63 -0.09
N PRO A 332 14.14 11.87 -0.25
CA PRO A 332 14.15 12.55 -1.53
C PRO A 332 15.05 11.85 -2.57
N TYR A 333 14.54 11.69 -3.80
CA TYR A 333 15.21 10.93 -4.88
C TYR A 333 16.16 11.73 -5.78
N GLY A 334 16.52 12.96 -5.41
CA GLY A 334 17.42 13.82 -6.20
C GLY A 334 16.84 14.44 -7.48
N ASN A 335 15.68 13.98 -7.96
CA ASN A 335 14.93 14.59 -9.06
C ASN A 335 14.04 15.73 -8.51
N ARG A 336 14.51 16.98 -8.63
CA ARG A 336 13.80 18.14 -8.07
C ARG A 336 12.47 18.41 -8.77
N ALA A 337 11.37 18.41 -8.03
CA ALA A 337 10.27 19.32 -8.30
C ALA A 337 10.81 20.77 -8.23
N THR A 338 10.46 21.63 -9.18
CA THR A 338 11.07 22.96 -9.36
C THR A 338 11.06 23.78 -8.06
N VAL A 339 12.23 24.00 -7.46
CA VAL A 339 12.34 24.73 -6.19
C VAL A 339 12.27 26.23 -6.47
N ARG A 340 11.28 26.93 -5.93
CA ARG A 340 11.36 28.39 -5.77
C ARG A 340 12.19 28.70 -4.53
N ILE A 341 13.42 29.17 -4.76
CA ILE A 341 14.33 29.64 -3.72
C ILE A 341 13.74 30.93 -3.14
N CYS A 342 13.57 30.97 -1.81
CA CYS A 342 13.32 32.23 -1.12
C CYS A 342 14.65 32.99 -0.99
N LEU A 343 15.01 33.75 -2.02
CA LEU A 343 16.10 34.71 -1.89
C LEU A 343 15.63 35.82 -0.93
N ARG A 344 16.43 36.08 0.11
CA ARG A 344 16.34 37.34 0.85
C ARG A 344 16.71 38.44 -0.13
N ASN A 345 15.75 39.26 -0.54
CA ASN A 345 16.05 40.51 -1.23
C ASN A 345 16.76 41.44 -0.26
N THR A 346 18.09 41.46 -0.28
CA THR A 346 18.86 42.61 0.20
C THR A 346 18.65 43.73 -0.81
N ARG A 347 17.60 44.53 -0.61
CA ARG A 347 17.52 45.85 -1.24
C ARG A 347 18.54 46.74 -0.52
N THR A 348 19.71 46.89 -1.11
CA THR A 348 20.59 48.04 -0.85
C THR A 348 20.69 48.83 -2.14
N GLY A 349 20.11 50.03 -2.13
CA GLY A 349 20.21 50.96 -3.22
C GLY A 349 21.53 51.73 -3.20
N ALA A 350 22.07 52.02 -4.38
CA ALA A 350 22.68 53.29 -4.77
C ALA A 350 23.01 53.23 -6.28
N PRO A 351 22.90 54.34 -7.04
CA PRO A 351 23.23 54.41 -8.46
C PRO A 351 24.62 55.03 -8.72
N ALA A 352 25.27 54.65 -9.81
CA ALA A 352 26.31 55.40 -10.55
C ALA A 352 26.47 54.69 -11.90
N GLU A 353 26.05 55.30 -13.02
CA GLU A 353 26.85 56.13 -13.94
C GLU A 353 27.99 55.38 -14.64
N GLY A 354 28.05 55.58 -15.97
CA GLY A 354 28.60 54.65 -16.94
C GLY A 354 30.08 54.80 -17.25
N ASP A 355 30.58 53.90 -18.09
CA ASP A 355 31.51 54.27 -19.15
C ASP A 355 31.57 53.19 -20.24
N ASN A 356 31.73 53.66 -21.48
CA ASN A 356 31.97 52.88 -22.70
C ASN A 356 33.45 52.52 -22.82
N SER A 357 33.77 51.33 -23.34
CA SER A 357 34.72 51.17 -24.47
C SER A 357 35.08 49.69 -24.73
N ASP A 358 34.78 49.26 -25.96
CA ASP A 358 35.55 48.42 -26.91
C ASP A 358 36.76 47.59 -26.46
N GLY A 359 36.87 46.39 -27.04
CA GLY A 359 38.12 45.62 -27.10
C GLY A 359 37.93 44.15 -27.48
N GLU A 360 38.09 43.85 -28.77
CA GLU A 360 38.15 42.51 -29.36
C GLU A 360 39.41 41.71 -28.97
N ASP A 361 39.29 40.40 -29.22
CA ASP A 361 40.31 39.48 -29.74
C ASP A 361 41.18 38.63 -28.80
N GLY A 362 41.31 37.35 -29.20
CA GLY A 362 42.40 36.45 -28.81
C GLY A 362 41.96 35.08 -28.29
N GLY A 363 41.98 34.07 -29.15
CA GLY A 363 41.47 32.71 -28.91
C GLY A 363 42.49 31.64 -28.48
N ASP A 364 42.12 30.41 -28.85
CA ASP A 364 42.82 29.11 -28.74
C ASP A 364 42.73 28.44 -27.35
N SER A 365 42.50 27.14 -27.16
CA SER A 365 42.35 25.90 -27.97
C SER A 365 41.59 24.92 -27.03
N GLY A 366 40.69 24.03 -27.46
CA GLY A 366 40.97 22.80 -28.20
C GLY A 366 40.08 21.65 -27.68
N GLU A 367 39.80 20.72 -28.59
CA GLU A 367 39.29 19.35 -28.42
C GLU A 367 37.78 19.02 -28.43
N SER A 368 37.44 18.46 -29.59
CA SER A 368 36.25 17.79 -30.09
C SER A 368 35.95 16.47 -29.38
N ALA A 369 34.66 16.11 -29.28
CA ALA A 369 34.19 14.75 -29.59
C ALA A 369 32.68 14.75 -29.89
N ASP A 370 32.36 14.00 -30.92
CA ASP A 370 31.17 14.07 -31.76
C ASP A 370 29.99 13.24 -31.21
N ASN A 371 28.80 13.62 -31.68
CA ASN A 371 27.51 12.96 -31.52
C ASN A 371 27.49 11.55 -32.12
N ARG A 372 26.62 10.68 -31.57
CA ARG A 372 25.44 10.10 -32.26
C ARG A 372 24.80 9.00 -31.43
N ASP A 373 23.47 9.06 -31.29
CA ASP A 373 22.61 8.04 -31.88
C ASP A 373 21.18 8.56 -32.09
N ARG A 374 20.76 8.51 -33.35
CA ARG A 374 19.40 8.74 -33.84
C ARG A 374 18.72 7.37 -33.99
N CYS A 375 17.42 7.32 -33.72
CA CYS A 375 16.53 6.36 -34.37
C CYS A 375 15.64 7.11 -35.37
N ASP A 376 15.81 6.80 -36.65
CA ASP A 376 14.91 7.13 -37.75
C ASP A 376 13.74 6.13 -37.79
N VAL A 377 12.52 6.61 -38.09
CA VAL A 377 11.63 6.05 -39.14
C VAL A 377 10.60 7.12 -39.55
N GLY A 378 10.50 7.42 -40.85
CA GLY A 378 9.20 7.49 -41.54
C GLY A 378 8.77 8.81 -42.20
N ASP A 379 9.09 8.93 -43.48
CA ASP A 379 8.68 9.95 -44.46
C ASP A 379 7.15 10.11 -44.70
N LYS A 380 6.68 11.36 -44.94
CA LYS A 380 5.97 11.82 -46.16
C LYS A 380 5.34 13.24 -46.05
N SER A 381 5.97 14.19 -46.74
CA SER A 381 5.43 15.28 -47.62
C SER A 381 4.18 16.12 -47.27
N GLY A 382 4.36 17.47 -47.24
CA GLY A 382 3.35 18.48 -47.65
C GLY A 382 3.31 19.77 -46.80
N PRO A 383 3.33 21.01 -47.38
CA PRO A 383 3.62 22.24 -46.64
C PRO A 383 2.37 22.89 -46.02
N GLY A 384 2.46 23.34 -44.77
CA GLY A 384 1.42 24.09 -44.08
C GLY A 384 2.01 25.07 -43.07
N SER A 385 1.76 26.35 -43.29
CA SER A 385 2.25 27.50 -42.53
C SER A 385 1.94 27.44 -41.03
N PRO A 386 2.78 28.02 -40.15
CA PRO A 386 2.51 28.07 -38.71
C PRO A 386 1.56 29.23 -38.36
N PRO A 387 0.62 29.09 -37.41
CA PRO A 387 -0.13 30.23 -36.91
C PRO A 387 0.74 31.05 -35.95
N GLN A 388 0.84 32.34 -36.29
CA GLN A 388 1.53 33.37 -35.53
C GLN A 388 0.87 33.67 -34.16
N CYS A 389 1.75 34.01 -33.24
CA CYS A 389 1.50 34.65 -31.95
C CYS A 389 1.10 36.13 -32.15
N ASN A 390 0.04 36.60 -31.51
CA ASN A 390 -0.22 38.02 -31.21
C ASN A 390 -0.48 38.10 -29.69
N ILE A 391 0.42 38.63 -28.85
CA ILE A 391 0.74 40.05 -28.56
C ILE A 391 -0.47 40.80 -27.97
N VAL A 392 -0.51 40.91 -26.62
CA VAL A 392 -0.33 42.15 -25.80
C VAL A 392 -1.68 42.80 -25.41
N ASP A 393 -1.94 43.40 -24.25
CA ASP A 393 -1.32 43.47 -22.91
C ASP A 393 -2.24 44.37 -22.04
N ARG A 394 -2.07 44.32 -20.71
CA ARG A 394 -2.38 45.35 -19.68
C ARG A 394 -3.79 45.97 -19.52
N LYS A 395 -4.32 45.78 -18.30
CA LYS A 395 -4.90 46.79 -17.34
C LYS A 395 -5.69 46.00 -16.28
N ARG A 396 -5.40 46.03 -14.98
CA ARG A 396 -5.48 47.16 -14.05
C ARG A 396 -4.76 46.78 -12.73
N ALA A 397 -3.82 47.62 -12.32
CA ALA A 397 -3.61 47.92 -10.91
C ALA A 397 -4.15 49.33 -10.68
N HIS A 398 -4.98 49.51 -9.66
CA HIS A 398 -4.99 50.73 -8.86
C HIS A 398 -5.65 50.43 -7.50
N CYS A 399 -4.92 50.85 -6.47
CA CYS A 399 -5.24 50.83 -5.05
C CYS A 399 -6.56 51.54 -4.72
N LEU A 400 -7.08 51.28 -3.51
CA LEU A 400 -7.43 52.32 -2.54
C LEU A 400 -7.46 51.72 -1.12
N ASP A 401 -7.23 52.63 -0.19
CA ASP A 401 -6.51 52.50 1.08
C ASP A 401 -7.30 51.99 2.29
N ALA A 402 -6.53 51.83 3.36
CA ALA A 402 -6.88 51.50 4.74
C ALA A 402 -7.96 52.40 5.38
N ALA A 403 -8.72 51.80 6.30
CA ALA A 403 -9.22 52.45 7.51
C ALA A 403 -9.54 51.38 8.59
N GLU A 404 -8.91 51.55 9.75
CA GLU A 404 -9.38 51.25 11.11
C GLU A 404 -10.20 49.97 11.39
N VAL A 405 -9.55 48.99 12.04
CA VAL A 405 -9.75 48.47 13.43
C VAL A 405 -9.01 47.14 13.55
#